data_AF-A0A452XXM3-F1
#
_entry.id   AF-A0A452XXM3-F1
#
_cell.length_a   1.000
_cell.length_b   1.000
_cell.length_c   1.000
_cell.angle_alpha   90.00
_cell.angle_beta   90.00
_cell.angle_gamma   90.00
#
_symmetry.space_group_name_H-M   'P 1'
#
loop_
_entity.id
_entity.type
_entity.pdbx_description
1 polymer ?
#
loop_
_entity_poly.entity_id
_entity_poly.type
_entity_poly.pdbx_seq_one_letter_code
_entity_poly.pdbx_strand_id
1 'polypeptide(L)'
;RRLKQRTAIGPRNPPWHGGDERSDRTAMKTVSLGAPRSSTVKFRMPTRDNLVPIRVDIEVDGQRYRDAFTWNPRDPDSEVITFAKRTAKELKLPATFVPQILQSIQGQLAEFRSYEGQEMQVKEKIMPLKVSFF
;
A
#
# COMPACT_ATOMS: atom_id res chain seq x y z
N ARG A 1 -43.06 -26.09 -38.69
CA ARG A 1 -43.00 -27.17 -39.70
C ARG A 1 -41.61 -27.13 -40.36
N ARG A 2 -40.93 -28.29 -40.43
CA ARG A 2 -39.56 -28.50 -40.94
C ARG A 2 -39.37 -28.20 -42.44
N LEU A 3 -38.12 -27.89 -42.82
CA LEU A 3 -37.27 -28.43 -43.93
C LEU A 3 -36.30 -27.32 -44.40
N LYS A 4 -35.04 -27.49 -44.81
CA LYS A 4 -34.13 -28.60 -45.14
C LYS A 4 -32.72 -27.97 -45.18
N GLN A 5 -31.73 -28.45 -44.43
CA GLN A 5 -30.66 -29.39 -44.82
C GLN A 5 -29.69 -28.97 -45.95
N ARG A 6 -28.42 -29.41 -45.74
CA ARG A 6 -27.28 -29.66 -46.67
C ARG A 6 -26.16 -28.62 -46.54
N THR A 7 -24.87 -28.94 -46.42
CA THR A 7 -24.11 -30.20 -46.48
C THR A 7 -22.65 -29.92 -46.05
N ALA A 8 -22.09 -30.81 -45.20
CA ALA A 8 -20.71 -31.34 -45.10
C ALA A 8 -19.49 -30.36 -45.09
N ILE A 9 -18.27 -30.70 -44.68
CA ILE A 9 -17.51 -31.96 -44.56
C ILE A 9 -16.37 -31.65 -43.58
N GLY A 10 -16.12 -32.49 -42.57
CA GLY A 10 -14.92 -32.38 -41.73
C GLY A 10 -13.73 -33.18 -42.30
N PRO A 11 -12.48 -32.89 -41.90
CA PRO A 11 -11.38 -33.85 -41.98
C PRO A 11 -11.24 -34.56 -40.61
N ARG A 12 -11.67 -35.82 -40.44
CA ARG A 12 -11.03 -37.09 -40.85
C ARG A 12 -9.77 -37.39 -40.00
N ASN A 13 -10.01 -37.94 -38.80
CA ASN A 13 -9.00 -38.58 -37.94
C ASN A 13 -8.53 -39.89 -38.59
N PRO A 14 -7.23 -40.24 -38.59
CA PRO A 14 -6.78 -41.59 -38.90
C PRO A 14 -6.87 -42.52 -37.66
N PRO A 15 -7.32 -43.77 -37.81
CA PRO A 15 -7.46 -44.72 -36.70
C PRO A 15 -6.45 -45.88 -36.81
N TRP A 16 -5.54 -46.09 -35.86
CA TRP A 16 -4.95 -47.41 -35.56
C TRP A 16 -4.53 -47.44 -34.08
N HIS A 17 -5.33 -48.04 -33.20
CA HIS A 17 -5.29 -49.43 -32.73
C HIS A 17 -4.26 -49.69 -31.60
N GLY A 18 -4.80 -49.80 -30.38
CA GLY A 18 -4.51 -50.85 -29.38
C GLY A 18 -3.10 -51.00 -28.80
N GLY A 19 -3.02 -51.00 -27.47
CA GLY A 19 -1.92 -51.64 -26.73
C GLY A 19 -1.60 -50.97 -25.41
N ASP A 20 -2.03 -51.60 -24.32
CA ASP A 20 -1.53 -51.42 -22.95
C ASP A 20 0.01 -51.48 -22.88
N GLU A 21 0.60 -50.76 -21.91
CA GLU A 21 1.50 -51.31 -20.88
C GLU A 21 2.53 -50.28 -20.34
N ARG A 22 2.28 -49.84 -19.10
CA ARG A 22 3.25 -49.63 -18.01
C ARG A 22 4.66 -49.10 -18.34
N SER A 23 4.93 -47.86 -17.91
CA SER A 23 6.18 -47.55 -17.18
C SER A 23 6.10 -46.21 -16.44
N ASP A 24 5.97 -46.33 -15.11
CA ASP A 24 6.39 -45.32 -14.14
C ASP A 24 7.82 -44.85 -14.43
N ARG A 25 8.00 -43.54 -14.54
CA ARG A 25 9.27 -42.85 -14.22
C ARG A 25 9.02 -41.36 -14.03
N THR A 26 8.62 -41.03 -12.80
CA THR A 26 9.17 -39.95 -11.98
C THR A 26 9.94 -38.84 -12.71
N ALA A 27 9.26 -37.71 -12.94
CA ALA A 27 9.92 -36.40 -13.11
C ALA A 27 9.31 -35.45 -12.06
N MET A 28 9.89 -35.50 -10.87
CA MET A 28 9.64 -34.52 -9.82
C MET A 28 10.15 -33.18 -10.33
N LYS A 29 9.24 -32.23 -10.61
CA LYS A 29 9.64 -30.85 -10.92
C LYS A 29 10.15 -30.22 -9.63
N THR A 30 11.46 -30.05 -9.56
CA THR A 30 12.16 -29.35 -8.50
C THR A 30 11.57 -27.94 -8.35
N VAL A 31 10.79 -27.73 -7.28
CA VAL A 31 10.40 -26.38 -6.86
C VAL A 31 11.65 -25.78 -6.24
N SER A 32 12.35 -24.94 -7.01
CA SER A 32 13.44 -24.12 -6.48
C SER A 32 12.86 -23.26 -5.36
N LEU A 33 13.23 -23.57 -4.11
CA LEU A 33 12.96 -22.74 -2.94
C LEU A 33 13.64 -21.38 -3.20
N GLY A 34 12.84 -20.39 -3.59
CA GLY A 34 13.28 -19.01 -3.71
C GLY A 34 13.88 -18.56 -2.38
N ALA A 35 15.11 -18.03 -2.45
CA ALA A 35 15.83 -17.50 -1.30
C ALA A 35 14.93 -16.56 -0.46
N PRO A 36 15.11 -16.52 0.87
CA PRO A 36 14.44 -15.51 1.69
C PRO A 36 14.84 -14.15 1.14
N ARG A 37 13.86 -13.41 0.59
CA ARG A 37 14.08 -12.01 0.22
C ARG A 37 14.44 -11.30 1.52
N SER A 38 15.72 -11.00 1.72
CA SER A 38 16.15 -10.05 2.74
C SER A 38 15.55 -8.71 2.35
N SER A 39 14.35 -8.45 2.83
CA SER A 39 13.77 -7.11 2.82
C SER A 39 14.51 -6.32 3.90
N THR A 40 15.77 -6.01 3.64
CA THR A 40 16.43 -4.92 4.35
C THR A 40 15.62 -3.67 4.00
N VAL A 41 14.68 -3.33 4.88
CA VAL A 41 13.95 -2.08 4.79
C VAL A 41 15.02 -1.01 4.99
N LYS A 42 15.47 -0.41 3.88
CA LYS A 42 16.38 0.72 3.93
C LYS A 42 15.62 1.82 4.63
N PHE A 43 16.02 2.12 5.86
CA PHE A 43 15.52 3.30 6.58
C PHE A 43 15.90 4.51 5.74
N ARG A 44 14.93 5.03 4.98
CA ARG A 44 15.08 6.27 4.22
C ARG A 44 14.66 7.39 5.16
N MET A 45 15.55 8.35 5.38
CA MET A 45 15.20 9.54 6.15
C MET A 45 13.93 10.17 5.54
N PRO A 46 12.99 10.65 6.37
CA PRO A 46 11.86 11.42 5.88
C PRO A 46 12.39 12.58 5.03
N THR A 47 11.95 12.63 3.77
CA THR A 47 12.21 13.74 2.87
C THR A 47 10.93 14.56 2.73
N ARG A 48 11.04 15.76 2.19
CA ARG A 48 9.90 16.64 1.87
C ARG A 48 8.86 16.04 0.94
N ASP A 49 9.19 14.95 0.25
CA ASP A 49 8.29 14.17 -0.62
C ASP A 49 7.56 13.05 0.14
N ASN A 50 7.83 12.86 1.43
CA ASN A 50 7.20 11.82 2.23
C ASN A 50 5.76 12.22 2.60
N LEU A 51 4.85 11.26 2.46
CA LEU A 51 3.53 11.35 3.05
C LEU A 51 3.65 11.30 4.57
N VAL A 52 2.90 12.17 5.25
CA VAL A 52 2.83 12.22 6.71
C VAL A 52 1.76 11.23 7.17
N PRO A 53 2.10 10.25 8.04
CA PRO A 53 1.09 9.42 8.68
C PRO A 53 0.29 10.29 9.66
N ILE A 54 -1.02 10.35 9.47
CA ILE A 54 -1.96 11.07 10.30
C ILE A 54 -2.80 10.09 11.10
N ARG A 55 -2.91 10.33 12.40
CA ARG A 55 -3.78 9.58 13.31
C ARG A 55 -4.77 10.53 13.96
N VAL A 56 -6.05 10.23 13.82
CA VAL A 56 -7.12 10.99 14.44
C VAL A 56 -7.78 10.12 15.48
N ASP A 57 -7.87 10.60 16.72
CA ASP A 57 -8.62 9.97 17.81
C ASP A 57 -9.33 11.07 18.59
N ILE A 58 -10.63 11.22 18.32
CA ILE A 58 -11.48 12.30 18.85
C ILE A 58 -12.67 11.67 19.54
N GLU A 59 -13.00 12.18 20.73
CA GLU A 59 -14.17 11.78 21.49
C GLU A 59 -14.93 13.04 21.93
N VAL A 60 -16.21 13.14 21.56
CA VAL A 60 -17.09 14.28 21.87
C VAL A 60 -18.47 13.72 22.19
N ASP A 61 -19.03 14.11 23.34
CA ASP A 61 -20.40 13.74 23.78
C ASP A 61 -20.68 12.22 23.73
N GLY A 62 -19.68 11.39 24.04
CA GLY A 62 -19.79 9.94 24.04
C GLY A 62 -19.74 9.28 22.64
N GLN A 63 -19.62 10.07 21.58
CA GLN A 63 -19.33 9.58 20.23
C GLN A 63 -17.82 9.69 19.97
N ARG A 64 -17.27 8.68 19.29
CA ARG A 64 -15.83 8.61 19.00
C ARG A 64 -15.55 8.45 17.52
N TYR A 65 -14.56 9.18 17.03
CA TYR A 65 -14.02 9.07 15.69
C TYR A 65 -12.54 8.70 15.77
N ARG A 66 -12.18 7.56 15.18
CA ARG A 66 -10.80 7.06 15.10
C ARG A 66 -10.45 6.68 13.68
N ASP A 67 -9.35 7.21 13.17
CA ASP A 67 -8.88 6.91 11.82
C ASP A 67 -7.35 7.03 11.73
N ALA A 68 -6.77 6.36 10.74
CA ALA A 68 -5.37 6.43 10.39
C ALA A 68 -5.19 6.43 8.87
N PHE A 69 -4.61 7.50 8.35
CA PHE A 69 -4.38 7.70 6.92
C PHE A 69 -3.04 8.42 6.68
N THR A 70 -2.69 8.63 5.42
CA THR A 70 -1.50 9.39 5.04
C THR A 70 -1.89 10.67 4.33
N TRP A 71 -1.19 11.77 4.61
CA TRP A 71 -1.47 13.08 4.03
C TRP A 71 -0.24 13.64 3.31
N ASN A 72 -0.46 14.34 2.20
CA ASN A 72 0.62 15.06 1.52
C ASN A 72 0.82 16.42 2.21
N PRO A 73 1.97 16.69 2.86
CA PRO A 73 2.18 17.93 3.62
C PRO A 73 2.22 19.18 2.74
N ARG A 74 2.30 19.02 1.41
CA ARG A 74 2.27 20.08 0.41
C ARG A 74 0.85 20.50 0.02
N ASP A 75 -0.16 19.70 0.35
CA ASP A 75 -1.54 20.06 0.06
C ASP A 75 -1.94 21.27 0.91
N PRO A 76 -2.71 22.22 0.34
CA PRO A 76 -3.12 23.42 1.05
C PRO A 76 -4.13 23.09 2.15
N ASP A 77 -4.23 23.96 3.16
CA ASP A 77 -5.16 23.77 4.29
C ASP A 77 -6.63 23.66 3.85
N SER A 78 -7.00 24.22 2.68
CA SER A 78 -8.33 24.08 2.10
C SER A 78 -8.72 22.62 1.80
N GLU A 79 -7.75 21.78 1.44
CA GLU A 79 -7.98 20.34 1.22
C GLU A 79 -8.27 19.63 2.54
N VAL A 80 -7.55 19.99 3.61
CA VAL A 80 -7.79 19.44 4.96
C VAL A 80 -9.20 19.81 5.45
N ILE A 81 -9.60 21.07 5.25
CA ILE A 81 -10.94 21.55 5.59
C ILE A 81 -12.02 20.78 4.81
N THR A 82 -11.81 20.60 3.51
CA THR A 82 -12.74 19.88 2.64
C THR A 82 -12.86 18.41 3.05
N PHE A 83 -11.73 17.77 3.34
CA PHE A 83 -11.68 16.42 3.89
C PHE A 83 -12.47 16.32 5.20
N ALA A 84 -12.19 17.18 6.19
CA ALA A 84 -12.86 17.15 7.50
C ALA A 84 -14.39 17.29 7.37
N LYS A 85 -14.86 18.22 6.52
CA LYS A 85 -16.30 18.41 6.24
C LYS A 85 -16.92 17.19 5.57
N ARG A 86 -16.23 16.61 4.58
CA ARG A 86 -16.70 15.44 3.85
C ARG A 86 -16.78 14.22 4.76
N THR A 87 -15.74 13.94 5.53
CA THR A 87 -15.67 12.84 6.49
C THR A 87 -16.79 12.93 7.51
N ALA A 88 -17.01 14.11 8.11
CA ALA A 88 -18.10 14.29 9.07
C ALA A 88 -19.47 14.03 8.43
N LYS A 89 -19.69 14.47 7.18
CA LYS A 89 -20.93 14.23 6.44
C LYS A 89 -21.14 12.75 6.10
N GLU A 90 -20.11 12.07 5.60
CA GLU A 90 -20.18 10.66 5.17
C GLU A 90 -20.42 9.73 6.36
N LEU A 91 -19.77 10.01 7.50
CA LEU A 91 -19.89 9.23 8.72
C LEU A 91 -21.05 9.68 9.63
N LYS A 92 -21.83 10.68 9.19
CA LYS A 92 -22.94 11.29 9.96
C LYS A 92 -22.51 11.73 11.36
N LEU A 93 -21.30 12.28 11.47
CA LEU A 93 -20.76 12.83 12.71
C LEU A 93 -21.37 14.21 12.99
N PRO A 94 -21.52 14.60 14.26
CA PRO A 94 -21.90 15.95 14.64
C PRO A 94 -20.95 17.01 14.05
N ALA A 95 -21.47 18.21 13.77
CA ALA A 95 -20.67 19.30 13.21
C ALA A 95 -19.50 19.72 14.11
N THR A 96 -19.56 19.42 15.41
CA THR A 96 -18.50 19.63 16.40
C THR A 96 -17.23 18.84 16.09
N PHE A 97 -17.31 17.74 15.32
CA PHE A 97 -16.14 16.95 14.91
C PHE A 97 -15.30 17.64 13.83
N VAL A 98 -15.90 18.47 12.96
CA VAL A 98 -15.17 19.11 11.87
C VAL A 98 -13.96 19.92 12.35
N PRO A 99 -14.09 20.85 13.33
CA PRO A 99 -12.93 21.58 13.84
C PRO A 99 -11.93 20.68 14.57
N GLN A 100 -12.39 19.62 15.24
CA GLN A 100 -11.52 18.67 15.95
C GLN A 100 -10.66 17.86 14.96
N ILE A 101 -11.26 17.35 13.88
CA ILE A 101 -10.55 16.64 12.80
C ILE A 101 -9.54 17.59 12.16
N LEU A 102 -9.96 18.81 11.82
CA LEU A 102 -9.09 19.82 11.22
C LEU A 102 -7.87 20.11 12.09
N GLN A 103 -8.09 20.39 13.39
CA GLN A 103 -7.00 20.67 14.33
C GLN A 103 -6.05 19.48 14.50
N SER A 104 -6.58 18.25 14.58
CA SER A 104 -5.76 17.05 14.70
C SER A 104 -4.82 16.87 13.51
N ILE A 105 -5.32 17.08 12.29
CA ILE A 105 -4.53 16.96 11.06
C ILE A 105 -3.51 18.10 10.98
N GLN A 106 -3.95 19.36 11.15
CA GLN A 106 -3.08 20.53 11.05
C GLN A 106 -1.97 20.53 12.10
N GLY A 107 -2.24 20.09 13.32
CA GLY A 107 -1.23 19.95 14.37
C GLY A 107 -0.12 18.99 13.97
N GLN A 108 -0.47 17.80 13.48
CA GLN A 108 0.51 16.81 13.00
C GLN A 108 1.29 17.30 11.78
N LEU A 109 0.65 18.03 10.86
CA LEU A 109 1.34 18.63 9.71
C LEU A 109 2.28 19.77 10.13
N ALA A 110 1.90 20.60 11.09
CA ALA A 110 2.74 21.67 11.61
C ALA A 110 3.97 21.10 12.34
N GLU A 111 3.77 20.07 13.16
CA GLU A 111 4.85 19.34 13.82
C GLU A 111 5.80 18.72 12.78
N PHE A 112 5.27 18.05 11.75
CA PHE A 112 6.09 17.51 10.66
C PHE A 112 6.91 18.60 9.94
N ARG A 113 6.28 19.73 9.59
CA ARG A 113 6.94 20.86 8.93
C ARG A 113 8.03 21.50 9.81
N SER A 114 7.92 21.39 11.13
CA SER A 114 8.95 21.88 12.05
C SER A 114 10.25 21.06 11.99
N TYR A 115 10.14 19.76 11.68
CA TYR A 115 11.29 18.87 11.49
C TYR A 115 11.96 19.04 10.11
N GLU A 116 11.20 19.45 9.08
CA GLU A 116 11.74 19.73 7.74
C GLU A 116 12.73 20.90 7.74
N GLY A 117 12.59 21.87 8.66
CA GLY A 117 13.57 22.95 8.87
C GLY A 117 14.86 22.48 9.54
N GLN A 118 14.85 21.28 10.12
CA GLN A 118 16.03 20.56 10.61
C GLN A 118 16.52 19.59 9.54
N GLU A 119 16.64 20.04 8.29
CA GLU A 119 17.58 19.39 7.38
C GLU A 119 18.95 19.49 8.07
N MET A 120 19.31 18.42 8.79
CA MET A 120 20.64 18.24 9.33
C MET A 120 21.52 18.31 8.11
N GLN A 121 22.16 19.47 7.88
CA GLN A 121 23.17 19.59 6.86
C GLN A 121 24.17 18.51 7.21
N VAL A 122 24.14 17.39 6.49
CA VAL A 122 25.15 16.34 6.57
C VAL A 122 26.39 16.93 5.90
N LYS A 123 26.97 17.95 6.52
CA LYS A 123 28.29 18.51 6.25
C LYS A 123 29.34 17.83 7.11
N GLU A 124 29.01 16.71 7.76
CA GLU A 124 30.01 15.94 8.46
C GLU A 124 30.62 14.89 7.52
N LYS A 125 31.81 15.26 7.04
CA LYS A 125 32.93 14.36 6.75
C LYS A 125 32.79 13.11 7.61
N ILE A 126 32.36 12.01 6.98
CA ILE A 126 32.18 10.71 7.62
C ILE A 126 33.49 10.36 8.32
N MET A 127 33.56 10.54 9.63
CA MET A 127 34.67 10.02 10.41
C MET A 127 34.41 8.53 10.57
N PRO A 128 35.26 7.66 9.99
CA PRO A 128 35.13 6.25 10.30
C PRO A 128 35.32 6.11 11.81
N LEU A 129 34.29 5.61 12.48
CA LEU A 129 34.40 5.14 13.86
C LEU A 129 35.51 4.09 13.84
N LYS A 130 36.71 4.46 14.29
CA LYS A 130 37.75 3.49 14.60
C LYS A 130 37.26 2.74 15.82
N VAL A 131 36.60 1.61 15.57
CA VAL A 131 36.45 0.56 16.56
C VAL A 131 37.86 0.03 16.80
N SER A 132 38.57 0.66 17.74
CA SER A 132 39.84 0.15 18.21
C SER A 132 39.54 -1.14 18.97
N PHE A 133 39.79 -2.27 18.32
CA PHE A 133 40.00 -3.51 19.03
C PHE A 133 41.33 -3.40 19.80
N PHE A 134 41.30 -3.91 21.03
CA PHE A 134 42.36 -3.89 22.04
C PHE A 134 43.65 -4.56 21.54
#